data_AF-A0A929J3Y8-F1
#
_entry.id   AF-A0A929J3Y8-F1
#
_cell.length_a   1.000
_cell.length_b   1.000
_cell.length_c   1.000
_cell.angle_alpha   90.00
_cell.angle_beta   90.00
_cell.angle_gamma   90.00
#
_symmetry.space_group_name_H-M   'P 1'
#
loop_
_entity.id
_entity.type
_entity.pdbx_description
1 polymer ?
#
loop_
_entity_poly.entity_id
_entity_poly.type
_entity_poly.pdbx_seq_one_letter_code
_entity_poly.pdbx_strand_id
1 'polypeptide(L)' 'MTTKKKASKKKGLGRGLTALLGNSDVEAMMEPSSDNELRNIDVDLIERGPWQPREHFDEEALQDLAD' A
#
# COMPACT_ATOMS: atom_id res chain seq x y z
N MET A 1 25.20 -44.26 33.88
CA MET A 1 25.95 -43.27 33.07
C MET A 1 25.02 -42.71 32.00
N THR A 2 24.51 -41.50 32.16
CA THR A 2 23.58 -40.86 31.22
C THR A 2 24.30 -39.76 30.43
N THR A 3 24.43 -39.93 29.11
CA THR A 3 25.05 -38.94 28.22
C THR A 3 24.00 -38.15 27.41
N LYS A 4 23.78 -36.91 27.84
CA LYS A 4 23.59 -35.64 27.09
C LYS A 4 22.99 -35.64 25.67
N LYS A 5 21.96 -34.79 25.46
CA LYS A 5 21.91 -33.84 24.32
C LYS A 5 21.10 -32.59 24.70
N LYS A 6 21.75 -31.43 24.88
CA LYS A 6 21.07 -30.13 24.97
C LYS A 6 20.65 -29.71 23.56
N ALA A 7 19.37 -29.50 23.34
CA ALA A 7 18.85 -28.89 22.11
C ALA A 7 19.39 -27.45 21.98
N SER A 8 19.96 -27.12 20.82
CA SER A 8 20.35 -25.76 20.48
C SER A 8 19.10 -24.88 20.42
N LYS A 9 19.01 -23.88 21.30
CA LYS A 9 17.96 -22.85 21.25
C LYS A 9 17.97 -22.22 19.86
N LYS A 10 16.83 -22.26 19.17
CA LYS A 10 16.61 -21.50 17.94
C LYS A 10 16.80 -20.02 18.31
N LYS A 11 17.95 -19.46 17.93
CA LYS A 11 18.25 -18.03 18.08
C LYS A 11 17.15 -17.33 17.27
N GLY A 12 16.32 -16.51 17.93
CA GLY A 12 15.20 -15.83 17.28
C GLY A 12 15.68 -15.01 16.08
N LEU A 13 14.73 -14.52 15.28
CA LEU A 13 14.97 -13.64 14.13
C LEU A 13 15.51 -12.27 14.60
N GLY A 14 16.66 -12.27 15.26
CA GLY A 14 17.33 -11.12 15.80
C GLY A 14 18.08 -10.43 14.68
N ARG A 15 17.41 -9.42 14.10
CA ARG A 15 17.93 -8.30 13.30
C ARG A 15 16.85 -7.55 12.49
N GLY A 16 15.56 -7.81 12.75
CA GLY A 16 14.45 -7.11 12.11
C GLY A 16 14.20 -7.58 10.66
N LEU A 17 13.07 -7.15 10.08
CA LEU A 17 12.66 -7.51 8.70
C LEU A 17 13.70 -7.12 7.64
N THR A 18 14.50 -6.09 7.89
CA THR A 18 15.61 -5.64 7.04
C THR A 18 16.65 -6.72 6.80
N ALA A 19 16.91 -7.61 7.77
CA ALA A 19 17.86 -8.72 7.59
C ALA A 19 17.32 -9.87 6.74
N LEU A 20 16.01 -9.93 6.54
CA LEU A 20 15.36 -10.90 5.65
C LEU A 20 15.18 -10.37 4.23
N LEU A 21 14.88 -9.08 4.10
CA LEU A 21 14.44 -8.50 2.83
C LEU A 21 15.58 -7.83 2.04
N GLY A 22 16.72 -7.54 2.68
CA GLY A 22 17.82 -6.83 2.02
C GLY A 22 17.47 -5.35 1.77
N ASN A 23 18.44 -4.46 1.97
CA ASN A 23 18.16 -3.01 1.92
C ASN A 23 17.66 -2.54 0.54
N SER A 24 18.05 -3.20 -0.54
CA SER A 24 17.72 -2.83 -1.92
C SER A 24 16.26 -3.06 -2.31
N ASP A 25 15.61 -4.12 -1.82
CA ASP A 25 14.21 -4.40 -2.14
C ASP A 25 13.25 -3.44 -1.41
N VAL A 26 13.65 -2.97 -0.22
CA VAL A 26 12.87 -1.99 0.54
C VAL A 26 12.90 -0.61 -0.12
N GLU A 27 14.06 -0.18 -0.63
CA GLU A 27 14.18 1.10 -1.35
C GLU A 27 13.40 1.08 -2.68
N ALA A 28 13.45 -0.03 -3.44
CA ALA A 28 12.69 -0.16 -4.68
C ALA A 28 11.16 -0.17 -4.47
N MET A 29 10.67 -0.65 -3.31
CA MET A 29 9.25 -0.56 -2.92
C MET A 29 8.83 0.82 -2.42
N MET A 30 9.79 1.69 -2.09
CA MET A 30 9.57 3.01 -1.52
C MET A 30 9.78 4.13 -2.55
N GLU A 31 10.32 3.80 -3.73
CA GLU A 31 10.32 4.67 -4.91
C GLU A 31 8.88 5.08 -5.22
N PRO A 32 8.57 6.39 -5.28
CA PRO A 32 7.25 6.85 -5.66
C PRO A 32 6.99 6.39 -7.09
N SER A 33 6.06 5.46 -7.27
CA SER A 33 5.58 5.07 -8.59
C SER A 33 5.24 6.33 -9.38
N SER A 34 5.70 6.41 -10.63
CA SER A 34 5.40 7.51 -11.57
C SER A 34 3.88 7.74 -11.74
N ASP A 35 3.07 6.78 -11.31
CA ASP A 35 1.61 6.88 -11.21
C ASP A 35 1.11 7.94 -10.22
N ASN A 36 1.98 8.50 -9.38
CA ASN A 36 1.64 9.57 -8.43
C ASN A 36 1.95 10.98 -8.97
N GLU A 37 2.09 11.13 -10.28
CA GLU A 37 2.15 12.44 -10.93
C GLU A 37 0.72 12.92 -11.26
N LEU A 38 0.46 14.20 -11.01
CA LEU A 38 -0.81 14.83 -11.40
C LEU A 38 -0.90 14.88 -12.93
N ARG A 39 -1.88 14.16 -13.48
CA ARG A 39 -2.16 14.15 -14.92
C ARG A 39 -3.48 14.84 -15.19
N ASN A 40 -3.51 15.67 -16.24
CA ASN A 40 -4.75 16.22 -16.78
C ASN A 40 -5.26 15.28 -17.88
N ILE A 41 -6.55 14.97 -17.83
CA ILE A 41 -7.26 14.17 -18.84
C ILE A 41 -8.60 14.83 -19.13
N ASP A 42 -9.14 14.57 -20.32
CA ASP A 42 -10.46 15.06 -20.69
C ASP A 42 -11.55 14.36 -19.85
N VAL A 43 -12.56 15.13 -19.44
CA VAL A 43 -13.65 14.62 -18.58
C VAL A 43 -14.46 13.53 -19.29
N ASP A 44 -14.59 13.61 -20.61
CA ASP A 44 -15.32 12.64 -21.43
C ASP A 44 -14.70 11.23 -21.42
N LEU A 45 -13.46 11.10 -20.95
CA LEU A 45 -12.77 9.81 -20.79
C LEU A 45 -13.02 9.16 -19.43
N ILE A 46 -13.76 9.83 -18.53
CA ILE A 46 -13.99 9.38 -17.16
C ILE A 46 -15.39 8.78 -17.04
N GLU A 47 -15.48 7.57 -16.48
CA GLU A 47 -16.76 6.91 -16.19
C GLU A 47 -16.87 6.53 -14.71
N ARG A 48 -18.10 6.41 -14.22
CA ARG A 48 -18.37 5.92 -12.86
C ARG A 48 -17.91 4.47 -12.71
N GLY A 49 -17.28 4.16 -11.58
CA GLY A 49 -16.87 2.79 -11.28
C GLY A 49 -18.08 1.88 -10.98
N PRO A 50 -18.04 0.60 -11.36
CA PRO A 50 -19.17 -0.34 -11.18
C PRO A 50 -19.50 -0.64 -9.71
N TRP A 51 -18.58 -0.38 -8.78
CA TRP A 51 -18.71 -0.71 -7.35
C TRP A 51 -18.67 0.53 -6.45
N GLN A 52 -19.11 1.69 -6.95
CA GLN A 52 -19.17 2.91 -6.14
C GLN A 52 -20.39 2.86 -5.20
N PRO A 53 -20.21 2.81 -3.87
CA PRO A 53 -21.31 2.62 -2.93
C PRO A 53 -22.15 3.88 -2.68
N ARG A 54 -21.63 5.07 -3.06
CA ARG A 54 -22.38 6.33 -2.98
C ARG A 54 -23.07 6.56 -4.32
N GLU A 55 -24.38 6.36 -4.34
CA GLU A 55 -25.21 6.58 -5.53
C GLU A 55 -25.94 7.92 -5.52
N HIS A 56 -26.13 8.52 -4.34
CA HIS A 56 -26.86 9.78 -4.17
C HIS A 56 -25.94 10.90 -3.71
N PHE A 57 -26.13 12.06 -4.33
CA PHE A 57 -25.49 13.33 -3.98
C PHE A 57 -26.57 14.35 -3.66
N ASP A 58 -26.25 15.30 -2.78
CA ASP A 58 -27.11 16.43 -2.49
C ASP A 58 -27.02 17.44 -3.64
N GLU A 59 -28.17 17.83 -4.21
CA GLU A 59 -28.24 18.74 -5.34
C GLU A 59 -27.77 20.15 -4.99
N GLU A 60 -28.04 20.63 -3.76
CA GLU A 60 -27.62 21.95 -3.29
C GLU A 60 -26.09 22.02 -3.18
N ALA A 61 -25.48 21.00 -2.58
CA ALA A 61 -24.03 20.92 -2.46
C ALA A 61 -23.30 20.75 -3.81
N LEU A 62 -23.96 20.15 -4.81
CA LEU A 62 -23.40 20.06 -6.16
C LEU A 62 -23.46 21.41 -6.90
N GLN A 63 -24.54 22.17 -6.71
CA GLN A 63 -24.66 23.50 -7.30
C GLN A 63 -23.62 24.46 -6.71
N ASP A 64 -23.45 24.45 -5.38
CA ASP A 64 -22.43 25.25 -4.69
C ASP A 64 -20.99 24.93 -5.13
N LEU A 65 -20.74 23.70 -5.62
CA LEU A 65 -19.43 23.31 -6.16
C LEU A 65 -19.21 23.77 -7.60
N ALA A 66 -20.29 23.97 -8.36
CA ALA A 66 -20.26 24.35 -9.76
C ALA A 66 -20.19 25.87 -9.97
N ASP A 67 -20.78 26.64 -9.05
CA ASP A 67 -20.74 28.12 -9.03
C ASP A 67 -19.34 28.67 -8.66
#